data_AF-A0A9W9A7K9-F1
#
_entry.id   AF-A0A9W9A7K9-F1
#
_cell.length_a   1.000
_cell.length_b   1.000
_cell.length_c   1.000
_cell.angle_alpha   90.00
_cell.angle_beta   90.00
_cell.angle_gamma   90.00
#
_symmetry.space_group_name_H-M   'P 1'
#
loop_
_entity.id
_entity.type
_entity.pdbx_description
1 polymer ?
#
loop_
_entity_poly.entity_id
_entity_poly.type
_entity_poly.pdbx_seq_one_letter_code
_entity_poly.pdbx_strand_id
1 'polypeptide(L)'
;MSARVSNISSATTKDALADFFLSKGMPITSRPEHISLITAVDSDGPSRQTYTAVVSFADETTLKKALSLTSSDRMLNNRILDFDDSFDGYTVLSEGTQVDIVALHGLNGHAFRSWEYYDSKTRERFMWLRDCLPEQIPAARVITYGYNTNVYSDVSMGRMRTFAETFLERLRYIRERNPARPLIIIAHSMGGLIIKQALIIAHNRADKRYNSIINSVSGIVFLGTPHQGGNGVDTARLVANFVRAFNIDVRVDLIKSLDPRSMVLFDLTDDFRQLVSSKGIEIASLFETKKTKIGIFSQVWIVEERSATLGVIRERKTAINTNHSNLCKFRNSTDSSLISTLQALKEFCKDVVPAISSRRQSTQPPPPDDLKYTSLSDPGELDSSEEYPVLILGQYTYWALSYIDNRYAMAILAYDSSGTIVGRWSKQGARYVHHIEFDEIGGNVSFVGQENLSVIFQLSELKVTSSARLFG
;
A
#
# COMPACT_ATOMS: atom_id res chain seq x y z
N MET A 1 6.91 -2.26 18.21
CA MET A 1 6.79 -1.30 19.33
C MET A 1 6.12 -0.05 18.78
N SER A 2 4.91 -0.20 18.27
CA SER A 2 4.24 0.85 17.50
C SER A 2 2.76 0.88 17.87
N ALA A 3 2.15 2.05 17.82
CA ALA A 3 0.71 2.23 17.95
C ALA A 3 0.17 3.04 16.78
N ARG A 4 -1.08 2.80 16.43
CA ARG A 4 -1.90 3.71 15.64
C ARG A 4 -2.49 4.76 16.58
N VAL A 5 -2.39 6.01 16.17
CA VAL A 5 -2.93 7.18 16.88
C VAL A 5 -3.99 7.81 15.99
N SER A 6 -5.23 7.94 16.47
CA SER A 6 -6.36 8.46 15.70
C SER A 6 -7.00 9.66 16.38
N ASN A 7 -8.01 10.26 15.72
CA ASN A 7 -8.68 11.49 16.16
C ASN A 7 -7.72 12.70 16.30
N ILE A 8 -6.63 12.70 15.53
CA ILE A 8 -5.68 13.80 15.51
C ILE A 8 -6.33 14.99 14.78
N SER A 9 -6.18 16.20 15.29
CA SER A 9 -6.65 17.41 14.59
C SER A 9 -5.94 17.60 13.26
N SER A 10 -6.65 18.07 12.23
CA SER A 10 -6.05 18.42 10.94
C SER A 10 -5.03 19.58 11.04
N ALA A 11 -5.06 20.33 12.15
CA ALA A 11 -4.08 21.38 12.47
C ALA A 11 -2.80 20.86 13.16
N THR A 12 -2.76 19.58 13.57
CA THR A 12 -1.59 19.01 14.26
C THR A 12 -0.49 18.68 13.26
N THR A 13 0.73 19.17 13.51
CA THR A 13 1.93 18.81 12.75
C THR A 13 2.61 17.54 13.30
N LYS A 14 3.52 16.95 12.53
CA LYS A 14 4.31 15.78 12.99
C LYS A 14 5.13 16.13 14.24
N ASP A 15 5.73 17.31 14.26
CA ASP A 15 6.52 17.80 15.38
C ASP A 15 5.67 18.01 16.62
N ALA A 16 4.48 18.61 16.49
CA ALA A 16 3.55 18.76 17.61
C ALA A 16 3.12 17.41 18.21
N LEU A 17 2.93 16.39 17.37
CA LEU A 17 2.65 15.04 17.84
C LEU A 17 3.87 14.39 18.52
N ALA A 18 5.07 14.60 17.99
CA ALA A 18 6.32 14.13 18.61
C ALA A 18 6.55 14.79 19.98
N ASP A 19 6.38 16.11 20.06
CA ASP A 19 6.50 16.91 21.29
C ASP A 19 5.47 16.49 22.34
N PHE A 20 4.26 16.14 21.92
CA PHE A 20 3.24 15.57 22.81
C PHE A 20 3.75 14.30 23.52
N PHE A 21 4.39 13.38 22.78
CA PHE A 21 4.95 12.17 23.38
C PHE A 21 6.20 12.48 24.23
N LEU A 22 7.09 13.33 23.74
CA LEU A 22 8.32 13.72 24.42
C LEU A 22 8.06 14.40 25.77
N SER A 23 7.14 15.37 25.81
CA SER A 23 6.75 16.11 27.02
C SER A 23 6.18 15.23 28.14
N LYS A 24 5.68 14.04 27.79
CA LYS A 24 5.15 13.04 28.73
C LYS A 24 6.19 11.97 29.11
N GLY A 25 7.45 12.17 28.71
CA GLY A 25 8.53 11.20 28.92
C GLY A 25 8.23 9.88 28.20
N MET A 26 7.73 9.97 26.96
CA MET A 26 7.52 8.84 26.07
C MET A 26 8.34 9.05 24.79
N PRO A 27 9.66 8.83 24.82
CA PRO A 27 10.49 9.05 23.65
C PRO A 27 10.04 8.14 22.50
N ILE A 28 9.74 8.77 21.36
CA ILE A 28 9.56 8.07 20.09
C ILE A 28 10.93 7.70 19.51
N THR A 29 10.97 6.74 18.58
CA THR A 29 12.22 6.42 17.88
C THR A 29 12.79 7.66 17.19
N SER A 30 14.11 7.79 17.13
CA SER A 30 14.88 8.98 16.68
C SER A 30 14.72 9.37 15.20
N ARG A 31 13.69 8.87 14.53
CA ARG A 31 13.34 9.12 13.13
C ARG A 31 11.95 9.77 13.06
N PRO A 32 11.85 11.10 13.27
CA PRO A 32 10.59 11.85 13.15
C PRO A 32 9.87 11.62 11.82
N GLU A 33 10.61 11.28 10.76
CA GLU A 33 10.11 10.87 9.44
C GLU A 33 9.17 9.66 9.49
N HIS A 34 9.25 8.83 10.53
CA HIS A 34 8.39 7.65 10.70
C HIS A 34 7.02 7.95 11.34
N ILE A 35 6.76 9.18 11.80
CA ILE A 35 5.40 9.64 12.08
C ILE A 35 4.74 9.97 10.75
N SER A 36 3.75 9.19 10.36
CA SER A 36 2.90 9.49 9.21
C SER A 36 1.66 10.22 9.72
N LEU A 37 1.30 11.38 9.17
CA LEU A 37 0.00 12.00 9.42
C LEU A 37 -0.83 11.85 8.15
N ILE A 38 -1.92 11.11 8.26
CA ILE A 38 -2.69 10.63 7.12
C ILE A 38 -4.15 11.00 7.35
N THR A 39 -4.83 11.52 6.32
CA THR A 39 -6.26 11.84 6.41
C THR A 39 -7.05 10.59 6.77
N ALA A 40 -7.67 10.61 7.95
CA ALA A 40 -8.59 9.56 8.33
C ALA A 40 -9.83 9.65 7.44
N VAL A 41 -10.22 8.51 6.89
CA VAL A 41 -11.56 8.32 6.34
C VAL A 41 -12.39 7.78 7.50
N ASP A 42 -12.79 8.64 8.43
CA ASP A 42 -13.63 8.23 9.56
C ASP A 42 -15.06 7.97 9.08
N SER A 43 -15.75 7.01 9.71
CA SER A 43 -17.17 6.66 9.50
C SER A 43 -18.16 7.82 9.69
N ASP A 44 -17.70 8.93 10.25
CA ASP A 44 -18.55 10.00 10.79
C ASP A 44 -18.81 11.16 9.81
N GLY A 45 -18.68 10.90 8.51
CA GLY A 45 -19.07 11.84 7.46
C GLY A 45 -18.11 13.02 7.23
N PRO A 46 -18.39 13.85 6.21
CA PRO A 46 -17.43 14.82 5.66
C PRO A 46 -17.11 16.04 6.54
N SER A 47 -17.73 16.19 7.72
CA SER A 47 -17.67 17.43 8.51
C SER A 47 -16.53 17.53 9.54
N ARG A 48 -15.73 16.47 9.76
CA ARG A 48 -14.58 16.50 10.68
C ARG A 48 -13.38 15.77 10.10
N GLN A 49 -12.55 16.49 9.37
CA GLN A 49 -11.27 15.94 8.90
C GLN A 49 -10.35 15.73 10.11
N THR A 50 -10.04 14.47 10.37
CA THR A 50 -9.10 13.99 11.40
C THR A 50 -7.90 13.35 10.70
N TYR A 51 -6.79 13.24 11.43
CA TYR A 51 -5.64 12.47 11.02
C TYR A 51 -5.50 11.19 11.85
N THR A 52 -4.92 10.18 11.19
CA THR A 52 -4.37 8.98 11.82
C THR A 52 -2.86 9.00 11.64
N ALA A 53 -2.14 8.50 12.63
CA ALA A 53 -0.71 8.31 12.59
C ALA A 53 -0.28 6.92 13.04
N VAL A 54 0.89 6.50 12.58
CA VAL A 54 1.62 5.38 13.14
C VAL A 54 2.83 5.92 13.87
N VAL A 55 2.95 5.58 15.16
CA VAL A 55 4.03 6.07 16.03
C VAL A 55 4.81 4.87 16.54
N SER A 56 6.13 4.89 16.35
CA SER A 56 7.05 3.91 16.94
C SER A 56 7.73 4.47 18.17
N PHE A 57 7.66 3.72 19.27
CA PHE A 57 8.23 4.08 20.56
C PHE A 57 9.62 3.47 20.72
N ALA A 58 10.47 4.11 21.54
CA ALA A 58 11.83 3.65 21.80
C ALA A 58 11.89 2.21 22.34
N ASP A 59 10.92 1.82 23.17
CA ASP A 59 10.82 0.47 23.73
C ASP A 59 9.37 0.07 24.05
N GLU A 60 9.20 -1.18 24.50
CA GLU A 60 7.89 -1.74 24.83
C GLU A 60 7.30 -1.14 26.12
N THR A 61 8.14 -0.74 27.08
CA THR A 61 7.71 -0.09 28.32
C THR A 61 7.07 1.27 28.01
N THR A 62 7.66 2.01 27.08
CA THR A 62 7.17 3.30 26.60
C THR A 62 5.85 3.16 25.86
N LEU A 63 5.72 2.16 24.98
CA LEU A 63 4.44 1.84 24.34
C LEU A 63 3.35 1.52 25.37
N LYS A 64 3.64 0.68 26.37
CA LYS A 64 2.67 0.33 27.43
C LYS A 64 2.25 1.56 28.22
N LYS A 65 3.18 2.46 28.54
CA LYS A 65 2.90 3.75 29.19
C LYS A 65 1.97 4.62 28.34
N ALA A 66 2.21 4.70 27.03
CA ALA A 66 1.34 5.44 26.11
C ALA A 66 -0.08 4.87 26.11
N LEU A 67 -0.21 3.54 25.99
CA LEU A 67 -1.50 2.85 25.98
C LEU A 67 -2.24 2.95 27.33
N SER A 68 -1.53 3.17 28.44
CA SER A 68 -2.13 3.34 29.77
C SER A 68 -2.50 4.78 30.12
N LEU A 69 -2.24 5.77 29.24
CA LEU A 69 -2.60 7.16 29.52
C LEU A 69 -4.11 7.31 29.72
N THR A 70 -4.49 8.17 30.67
CA THR A 70 -5.89 8.58 30.87
C THR A 70 -6.37 9.47 29.72
N SER A 71 -7.69 9.62 29.55
CA SER A 71 -8.24 10.49 28.49
C SER A 71 -7.78 11.94 28.62
N SER A 72 -7.63 12.46 29.85
CA SER A 72 -7.07 13.80 30.11
C SER A 72 -5.61 13.91 29.67
N ASP A 73 -4.84 12.85 29.80
CA ASP A 73 -3.44 12.81 29.37
C ASP A 73 -3.27 12.60 27.86
N ARG A 74 -4.33 12.24 27.13
CA ARG A 74 -4.33 12.08 25.67
C ARG A 74 -4.77 13.32 24.92
N MET A 75 -4.89 14.45 25.60
CA MET A 75 -5.39 15.68 25.00
C MET A 75 -4.31 16.42 24.20
N LEU A 76 -4.58 16.67 22.92
CA LEU A 76 -3.74 17.48 22.02
C LEU A 76 -4.65 18.30 21.10
N ASN A 77 -4.44 19.62 21.03
CA ASN A 77 -5.25 20.53 20.21
C ASN A 77 -6.76 20.38 20.45
N ASN A 78 -7.18 20.36 21.72
CA ASN A 78 -8.56 20.17 22.18
C ASN A 78 -9.25 18.87 21.70
N ARG A 79 -8.47 17.85 21.33
CA ARG A 79 -8.98 16.53 20.98
C ARG A 79 -8.31 15.47 21.84
N ILE A 80 -9.10 14.47 22.24
CA ILE A 80 -8.60 13.29 22.94
C ILE A 80 -8.13 12.32 21.87
N LEU A 81 -6.83 12.02 21.85
CA LEU A 81 -6.25 11.08 20.91
C LEU A 81 -6.60 9.62 21.28
N ASP A 82 -6.90 8.81 20.27
CA ASP A 82 -7.15 7.38 20.44
C ASP A 82 -5.90 6.58 20.09
N PHE A 83 -5.47 5.69 20.99
CA PHE A 83 -4.29 4.85 20.76
C PHE A 83 -4.71 3.38 20.71
N ASP A 84 -4.30 2.69 19.65
CA ASP A 84 -4.41 1.24 19.56
C ASP A 84 -3.09 0.63 19.08
N ASP A 85 -2.73 -0.51 19.65
CA ASP A 85 -1.60 -1.30 19.19
C ASP A 85 -2.04 -2.57 18.45
N SER A 86 -3.34 -2.81 18.26
CA SER A 86 -3.84 -3.98 17.52
C SER A 86 -3.81 -3.78 16.00
N PHE A 87 -3.93 -2.54 15.53
CA PHE A 87 -4.04 -2.18 14.12
C PHE A 87 -5.21 -2.88 13.42
N ASP A 88 -6.30 -3.12 14.14
CA ASP A 88 -7.51 -3.72 13.57
C ASP A 88 -8.14 -2.80 12.51
N GLY A 89 -8.60 -3.40 11.41
CA GLY A 89 -9.06 -2.67 10.23
C GLY A 89 -7.92 -2.08 9.42
N TYR A 90 -8.23 -1.07 8.61
CA TYR A 90 -7.24 -0.44 7.75
C TYR A 90 -6.38 0.54 8.53
N THR A 91 -5.08 0.48 8.30
CA THR A 91 -4.11 1.49 8.71
C THR A 91 -3.31 1.89 7.49
N VAL A 92 -3.50 3.13 7.04
CA VAL A 92 -2.64 3.70 6.00
C VAL A 92 -1.28 3.95 6.62
N LEU A 93 -0.23 3.41 5.99
CA LEU A 93 1.17 3.53 6.42
C LEU A 93 1.89 4.65 5.66
N SER A 94 1.45 4.91 4.42
CA SER A 94 1.93 6.01 3.59
C SER A 94 0.84 6.43 2.60
N GLU A 95 0.77 7.71 2.31
CA GLU A 95 -0.15 8.25 1.30
C GLU A 95 0.40 8.10 -0.12
N GLY A 96 -0.53 8.07 -1.07
CA GLY A 96 -0.26 8.03 -2.50
C GLY A 96 -1.56 8.21 -3.30
N THR A 97 -1.43 8.63 -4.55
CA THR A 97 -2.57 9.09 -5.36
C THR A 97 -2.96 8.12 -6.47
N GLN A 98 -2.06 7.22 -6.86
CA GLN A 98 -2.20 6.50 -8.13
C GLN A 98 -2.47 5.00 -8.01
N VAL A 99 -2.01 4.36 -6.94
CA VAL A 99 -2.24 2.94 -6.68
C VAL A 99 -2.44 2.72 -5.20
N ASP A 100 -3.33 1.82 -4.83
CA ASP A 100 -3.42 1.31 -3.47
C ASP A 100 -2.68 -0.01 -3.37
N ILE A 101 -1.83 -0.15 -2.35
CA ILE A 101 -1.21 -1.42 -1.98
C ILE A 101 -1.74 -1.83 -0.62
N VAL A 102 -2.52 -2.91 -0.57
CA VAL A 102 -3.15 -3.40 0.66
C VAL A 102 -2.49 -4.70 1.11
N ALA A 103 -1.90 -4.70 2.30
CA ALA A 103 -1.23 -5.85 2.90
C ALA A 103 -2.11 -6.55 3.94
N LEU A 104 -2.28 -7.86 3.80
CA LEU A 104 -3.10 -8.70 4.65
C LEU A 104 -2.28 -9.81 5.32
N HIS A 105 -2.26 -9.82 6.65
CA HIS A 105 -1.45 -10.77 7.41
C HIS A 105 -2.08 -12.18 7.47
N GLY A 106 -1.27 -13.16 7.84
CA GLY A 106 -1.71 -14.53 8.06
C GLY A 106 -2.38 -14.78 9.42
N LEU A 107 -2.71 -16.05 9.66
CA LEU A 107 -3.32 -16.56 10.89
C LEU A 107 -2.44 -16.29 12.12
N ASN A 108 -3.06 -15.81 13.21
CA ASN A 108 -2.38 -15.33 14.43
C ASN A 108 -1.29 -14.27 14.16
N GLY A 109 -1.36 -13.61 13.00
CA GLY A 109 -0.52 -12.50 12.63
C GLY A 109 -1.02 -11.20 13.26
N HIS A 110 -0.16 -10.18 13.20
CA HIS A 110 -0.49 -8.85 13.67
C HIS A 110 -0.25 -7.87 12.54
N ALA A 111 -1.22 -7.00 12.24
CA ALA A 111 -1.24 -6.20 11.02
C ALA A 111 0.02 -5.34 10.81
N PHE A 112 0.64 -4.84 11.89
CA PHE A 112 1.95 -4.19 11.81
C PHE A 112 3.14 -5.19 11.87
N ARG A 113 3.24 -5.95 12.97
CA ARG A 113 4.41 -6.79 13.30
C ARG A 113 4.65 -7.98 12.37
N SER A 114 3.65 -8.45 11.61
CA SER A 114 3.84 -9.50 10.62
C SER A 114 4.84 -9.08 9.53
N TRP A 115 4.94 -7.79 9.24
CA TRP A 115 5.81 -7.22 8.21
C TRP A 115 7.08 -6.58 8.77
N GLU A 116 7.30 -6.66 10.09
CA GLU A 116 8.44 -6.07 10.77
C GLU A 116 9.50 -7.13 11.05
N TYR A 117 10.70 -6.92 10.52
CA TYR A 117 11.88 -7.66 10.95
C TYR A 117 12.48 -7.00 12.19
N TYR A 118 12.97 -7.82 13.11
CA TYR A 118 13.64 -7.38 14.32
C TYR A 118 15.01 -8.05 14.42
N ASP A 119 16.09 -7.27 14.36
CA ASP A 119 17.44 -7.77 14.58
C ASP A 119 17.71 -7.79 16.09
N SER A 120 17.77 -8.98 16.68
CA SER A 120 18.01 -9.13 18.11
C SER A 120 19.37 -8.61 18.57
N LYS A 121 20.35 -8.50 17.65
CA LYS A 121 21.72 -8.05 17.97
C LYS A 121 21.82 -6.53 17.99
N THR A 122 21.30 -5.86 16.95
CA THR A 122 21.34 -4.39 16.87
C THR A 122 20.14 -3.73 17.55
N ARG A 123 19.11 -4.52 17.92
CA ARG A 123 17.82 -4.05 18.44
C ARG A 123 17.03 -3.20 17.44
N GLU A 124 17.44 -3.20 16.17
CA GLU A 124 16.79 -2.45 15.11
C GLU A 124 15.54 -3.18 14.59
N ARG A 125 14.61 -2.37 14.10
CA ARG A 125 13.36 -2.82 13.50
C ARG A 125 13.26 -2.27 12.09
N PHE A 126 12.73 -3.08 11.19
CA PHE A 126 12.50 -2.69 9.81
C PHE A 126 11.15 -3.21 9.34
N MET A 127 10.19 -2.30 9.23
CA MET A 127 8.84 -2.57 8.75
C MET A 127 8.75 -2.11 7.30
N TRP A 128 9.12 -2.98 6.37
CA TRP A 128 9.41 -2.60 4.98
C TRP A 128 8.23 -1.95 4.24
N LEU A 129 6.98 -2.25 4.61
CA LEU A 129 5.80 -1.58 4.02
C LEU A 129 5.74 -0.09 4.39
N ARG A 130 6.27 0.31 5.54
CA ARG A 130 6.34 1.70 5.99
C ARG A 130 7.71 2.32 5.67
N ASP A 131 8.78 1.58 5.89
CA ASP A 131 10.15 2.10 5.92
C ASP A 131 10.87 2.04 4.57
N CYS A 132 10.30 1.38 3.55
CA CYS A 132 10.98 1.19 2.26
C CYS A 132 10.03 1.26 1.07
N LEU A 133 8.90 0.56 1.11
CA LEU A 133 7.94 0.56 0.01
C LEU A 133 7.49 1.98 -0.41
N PRO A 134 7.24 2.92 0.53
CA PRO A 134 6.88 4.28 0.16
C PRO A 134 7.97 5.00 -0.61
N GLU A 135 9.25 4.76 -0.35
CA GLU A 135 10.35 5.36 -1.12
C GLU A 135 10.51 4.72 -2.51
N GLN A 136 10.17 3.43 -2.61
CA GLN A 136 10.32 2.66 -3.84
C GLN A 136 9.18 2.84 -4.82
N ILE A 137 7.98 3.15 -4.31
CA ILE A 137 6.77 3.44 -5.08
C ILE A 137 5.97 4.56 -4.39
N PRO A 138 6.42 5.83 -4.36
CA PRO A 138 5.71 6.84 -3.59
C PRO A 138 4.39 7.31 -4.22
N ALA A 139 4.07 6.84 -5.42
CA ALA A 139 2.72 6.91 -5.99
C ALA A 139 1.70 6.08 -5.21
N ALA A 140 2.18 5.10 -4.44
CA ALA A 140 1.36 4.10 -3.79
C ALA A 140 0.88 4.58 -2.42
N ARG A 141 -0.44 4.54 -2.22
CA ARG A 141 -1.02 4.54 -0.89
C ARG A 141 -0.83 3.15 -0.30
N VAL A 142 0.04 3.03 0.70
CA VAL A 142 0.36 1.75 1.33
C VAL A 142 -0.50 1.58 2.56
N ILE A 143 -1.19 0.44 2.67
CA ILE A 143 -2.17 0.16 3.69
C ILE A 143 -1.92 -1.23 4.25
N THR A 144 -1.94 -1.39 5.58
CA THR A 144 -2.05 -2.71 6.21
C THR A 144 -3.46 -2.91 6.74
N TYR A 145 -3.99 -4.12 6.65
CA TYR A 145 -5.29 -4.48 7.19
C TYR A 145 -5.15 -5.52 8.30
N GLY A 146 -5.66 -5.18 9.48
CA GLY A 146 -5.80 -6.08 10.62
C GLY A 146 -7.17 -6.72 10.69
N TYR A 147 -7.18 -8.01 10.98
CA TYR A 147 -8.38 -8.73 11.40
C TYR A 147 -8.06 -9.58 12.62
N ASN A 148 -8.99 -9.59 13.56
CA ASN A 148 -8.79 -10.29 14.81
C ASN A 148 -8.97 -11.80 14.61
N THR A 149 -7.86 -12.54 14.69
CA THR A 149 -7.84 -14.01 14.65
C THR A 149 -8.05 -14.64 16.03
N ASN A 150 -7.96 -13.87 17.12
CA ASN A 150 -8.00 -14.37 18.51
C ASN A 150 -9.42 -14.54 19.06
N VAL A 151 -10.42 -13.88 18.48
CA VAL A 151 -11.79 -13.90 19.06
C VAL A 151 -12.47 -15.26 18.85
N TYR A 152 -11.91 -16.12 18.00
CA TYR A 152 -12.67 -17.19 17.38
C TYR A 152 -11.76 -18.37 17.01
N SER A 153 -11.65 -19.34 17.91
CA SER A 153 -10.88 -20.62 17.79
C SER A 153 -11.37 -21.58 16.69
N ASP A 154 -12.11 -21.08 15.69
CA ASP A 154 -12.68 -21.87 14.59
C ASP A 154 -12.25 -21.26 13.24
N VAL A 155 -11.62 -22.09 12.42
CA VAL A 155 -11.15 -21.76 11.06
C VAL A 155 -12.18 -22.24 10.02
N SER A 156 -13.45 -22.38 10.41
CA SER A 156 -14.52 -22.85 9.52
C SER A 156 -14.76 -21.94 8.31
N MET A 157 -15.26 -22.55 7.22
CA MET A 157 -15.60 -21.88 5.96
C MET A 157 -16.53 -20.67 6.14
N GLY A 158 -17.52 -20.79 7.04
CA GLY A 158 -18.44 -19.68 7.35
C GLY A 158 -17.69 -18.44 7.85
N ARG A 159 -16.66 -18.63 8.70
CA ARG A 159 -15.85 -17.53 9.23
C ARG A 159 -14.91 -16.95 8.19
N MET A 160 -14.31 -17.77 7.33
CA MET A 160 -13.49 -17.27 6.21
C MET A 160 -14.30 -16.35 5.30
N ARG A 161 -15.54 -16.73 4.98
CA ARG A 161 -16.48 -15.88 4.25
C ARG A 161 -16.79 -14.58 4.99
N THR A 162 -17.04 -14.62 6.30
CA THR A 162 -17.26 -13.41 7.10
C THR A 162 -16.05 -12.46 7.08
N PHE A 163 -14.83 -12.99 7.20
CA PHE A 163 -13.61 -12.17 7.08
C PHE A 163 -13.48 -11.54 5.70
N ALA A 164 -13.80 -12.28 4.64
CA ALA A 164 -13.79 -11.80 3.27
C ALA A 164 -14.83 -10.69 3.04
N GLU A 165 -16.07 -10.87 3.48
CA GLU A 165 -17.13 -9.87 3.37
C GLU A 165 -16.79 -8.59 4.18
N THR A 166 -16.26 -8.76 5.40
CA THR A 166 -15.81 -7.63 6.23
C THR A 166 -14.66 -6.88 5.57
N PHE A 167 -13.70 -7.60 5.00
CA PHE A 167 -12.59 -7.01 4.24
C PHE A 167 -13.11 -6.18 3.06
N LEU A 168 -14.03 -6.71 2.26
CA LEU A 168 -14.63 -6.02 1.11
C LEU A 168 -15.41 -4.78 1.50
N GLU A 169 -16.28 -4.86 2.51
CA GLU A 169 -17.08 -3.71 2.99
C GLU A 169 -16.17 -2.57 3.45
N ARG A 170 -15.18 -2.89 4.28
CA ARG A 170 -14.22 -1.89 4.75
C ARG A 170 -13.34 -1.38 3.58
N LEU A 171 -12.99 -2.23 2.61
CA LEU A 171 -12.19 -1.83 1.44
C LEU A 171 -12.96 -0.85 0.56
N ARG A 172 -14.26 -1.10 0.37
CA ARG A 172 -15.17 -0.20 -0.34
C ARG A 172 -15.19 1.16 0.34
N TYR A 173 -15.29 1.17 1.67
CA TYR A 173 -15.33 2.39 2.46
C TYR A 173 -14.05 3.24 2.31
N ILE A 174 -12.87 2.66 2.55
CA ILE A 174 -11.59 3.42 2.48
C ILE A 174 -11.22 3.86 1.04
N ARG A 175 -11.89 3.29 0.04
CA ARG A 175 -11.73 3.62 -1.38
C ARG A 175 -12.88 4.44 -1.96
N GLU A 176 -13.86 4.86 -1.16
CA GLU A 176 -15.05 5.58 -1.64
C GLU A 176 -14.69 6.83 -2.47
N ARG A 177 -13.65 7.57 -2.06
CA ARG A 177 -13.18 8.77 -2.78
C ARG A 177 -12.48 8.45 -4.11
N ASN A 178 -11.88 7.26 -4.25
CA ASN A 178 -11.11 6.86 -5.42
C ASN A 178 -11.38 5.37 -5.75
N PRO A 179 -12.63 5.00 -6.10
CA PRO A 179 -13.05 3.59 -6.14
C PRO A 179 -12.37 2.80 -7.26
N ALA A 180 -11.97 3.49 -8.34
CA ALA A 180 -11.34 2.93 -9.53
C ALA A 180 -9.80 2.94 -9.51
N ARG A 181 -9.17 3.47 -8.45
CA ARG A 181 -7.70 3.53 -8.35
C ARG A 181 -7.12 2.10 -8.42
N PRO A 182 -6.11 1.80 -9.26
CA PRO A 182 -5.45 0.50 -9.27
C PRO A 182 -5.17 -0.06 -7.86
N LEU A 183 -5.40 -1.36 -7.69
CA LEU A 183 -5.31 -2.07 -6.41
C LEU A 183 -4.35 -3.25 -6.54
N ILE A 184 -3.32 -3.25 -5.72
CA ILE A 184 -2.40 -4.37 -5.53
C ILE A 184 -2.61 -4.92 -4.12
N ILE A 185 -2.69 -6.24 -4.01
CA ILE A 185 -2.88 -6.91 -2.72
C ILE A 185 -1.64 -7.73 -2.39
N ILE A 186 -1.11 -7.58 -1.18
CA ILE A 186 -0.06 -8.45 -0.64
C ILE A 186 -0.72 -9.30 0.44
N ALA A 187 -0.65 -10.62 0.32
CA ALA A 187 -1.31 -11.51 1.26
C ALA A 187 -0.36 -12.60 1.76
N HIS A 188 -0.23 -12.72 3.07
CA HIS A 188 0.59 -13.75 3.70
C HIS A 188 -0.25 -14.92 4.17
N SER A 189 0.18 -16.14 3.85
CA SER A 189 -0.37 -17.37 4.43
C SER A 189 -1.90 -17.43 4.27
N MET A 190 -2.65 -17.70 5.35
CA MET A 190 -4.12 -17.73 5.38
C MET A 190 -4.78 -16.42 4.91
N GLY A 191 -4.11 -15.27 5.03
CA GLY A 191 -4.61 -14.01 4.48
C GLY A 191 -4.90 -14.12 2.99
N GLY A 192 -4.09 -14.88 2.24
CA GLY A 192 -4.33 -15.10 0.82
C GLY A 192 -5.60 -15.90 0.52
N LEU A 193 -6.04 -16.78 1.42
CA LEU A 193 -7.31 -17.48 1.28
C LEU A 193 -8.51 -16.56 1.50
N ILE A 194 -8.40 -15.64 2.47
CA ILE A 194 -9.41 -14.59 2.69
C ILE A 194 -9.52 -13.70 1.44
N ILE A 195 -8.40 -13.30 0.84
CA ILE A 195 -8.38 -12.51 -0.40
C ILE A 195 -9.02 -13.27 -1.56
N LYS A 196 -8.69 -14.55 -1.75
CA LYS A 196 -9.34 -15.37 -2.78
C LYS A 196 -10.86 -15.39 -2.60
N GLN A 197 -11.34 -15.69 -1.40
CA GLN A 197 -12.77 -15.73 -1.09
C GLN A 197 -13.42 -14.36 -1.31
N ALA A 198 -12.76 -13.27 -0.92
CA ALA A 198 -13.23 -11.91 -1.12
C ALA A 198 -13.36 -11.58 -2.61
N LEU A 199 -12.36 -11.90 -3.43
CA LEU A 199 -12.41 -11.58 -4.85
C LEU A 199 -13.43 -12.43 -5.62
N ILE A 200 -13.64 -13.69 -5.23
CA ILE A 200 -14.73 -14.51 -5.77
C ILE A 200 -16.09 -13.89 -5.43
N ILE A 201 -16.30 -13.47 -4.19
CA ILE A 201 -17.54 -12.76 -3.77
C ILE A 201 -17.70 -11.47 -4.57
N ALA A 202 -16.63 -10.69 -4.72
CA ALA A 202 -16.65 -9.43 -5.47
C ALA A 202 -16.89 -9.60 -6.97
N HIS A 203 -16.55 -10.77 -7.53
CA HIS A 203 -16.80 -11.11 -8.93
C HIS A 203 -18.24 -11.61 -9.18
N ASN A 204 -19.03 -11.86 -8.13
CA ASN A 204 -20.39 -12.33 -8.26
C ASN A 204 -21.25 -11.31 -9.03
N ARG A 205 -21.67 -11.69 -10.26
CA ARG A 205 -22.41 -10.81 -11.18
C ARG A 205 -23.76 -10.35 -10.65
N ALA A 206 -24.36 -11.08 -9.71
CA ALA A 206 -25.63 -10.70 -9.09
C ALA A 206 -25.46 -9.52 -8.11
N ASP A 207 -24.26 -9.35 -7.55
CA ASP A 207 -23.97 -8.34 -6.54
C ASP A 207 -22.94 -7.33 -7.05
N LYS A 208 -23.42 -6.21 -7.57
CA LYS A 208 -22.56 -5.17 -8.15
C LYS A 208 -21.85 -4.30 -7.12
N ARG A 209 -22.10 -4.49 -5.81
CA ARG A 209 -21.56 -3.64 -4.72
C ARG A 209 -20.04 -3.55 -4.72
N TYR A 210 -19.34 -4.58 -5.22
CA TYR A 210 -17.87 -4.66 -5.20
C TYR A 210 -17.24 -4.59 -6.59
N ASN A 211 -18.00 -4.22 -7.64
CA ASN A 211 -17.50 -4.15 -9.00
C ASN A 211 -16.27 -3.22 -9.14
N SER A 212 -16.28 -2.08 -8.45
CA SER A 212 -15.15 -1.15 -8.46
C SER A 212 -13.88 -1.78 -7.88
N ILE A 213 -14.01 -2.58 -6.82
CA ILE A 213 -12.89 -3.29 -6.21
C ILE A 213 -12.32 -4.31 -7.20
N ILE A 214 -13.13 -5.27 -7.66
CA ILE A 214 -12.64 -6.37 -8.51
C ILE A 214 -12.08 -5.87 -9.84
N ASN A 215 -12.65 -4.80 -10.40
CA ASN A 215 -12.13 -4.19 -11.64
C ASN A 215 -10.85 -3.38 -11.43
N SER A 216 -10.54 -2.98 -10.18
CA SER A 216 -9.32 -2.25 -9.88
C SER A 216 -8.14 -3.17 -9.53
N VAL A 217 -8.36 -4.46 -9.24
CA VAL A 217 -7.28 -5.37 -8.86
C VAL A 217 -6.36 -5.61 -10.07
N SER A 218 -5.15 -5.04 -10.04
CA SER A 218 -4.15 -5.23 -11.09
C SER A 218 -3.22 -6.40 -10.78
N GLY A 219 -2.92 -6.65 -9.51
CA GLY A 219 -2.03 -7.73 -9.13
C GLY A 219 -2.09 -8.17 -7.68
N ILE A 220 -1.62 -9.39 -7.42
CA ILE A 220 -1.60 -9.99 -6.09
C ILE A 220 -0.24 -10.67 -5.85
N VAL A 221 0.38 -10.32 -4.72
CA VAL A 221 1.58 -10.97 -4.19
C VAL A 221 1.18 -11.92 -3.06
N PHE A 222 1.27 -13.22 -3.30
CA PHE A 222 1.08 -14.25 -2.28
C PHE A 222 2.42 -14.61 -1.63
N LEU A 223 2.44 -14.60 -0.30
CA LEU A 223 3.59 -15.02 0.50
C LEU A 223 3.21 -16.29 1.25
N GLY A 224 3.56 -17.46 0.69
CA GLY A 224 3.30 -18.75 1.30
C GLY A 224 1.80 -19.05 1.49
N THR A 225 0.93 -18.57 0.60
CA THR A 225 -0.50 -18.90 0.70
C THR A 225 -0.74 -20.33 0.24
N PRO A 226 -1.40 -21.19 1.06
CA PRO A 226 -1.66 -22.57 0.69
C PRO A 226 -2.82 -22.66 -0.31
N HIS A 227 -2.55 -22.44 -1.58
CA HIS A 227 -3.53 -22.47 -2.65
C HIS A 227 -4.11 -23.87 -2.86
N GLN A 228 -3.26 -24.89 -2.92
CA GLN A 228 -3.71 -26.24 -3.24
C GLN A 228 -4.07 -27.00 -1.96
N GLY A 229 -5.34 -27.35 -1.81
CA GLY A 229 -5.83 -28.39 -0.89
C GLY A 229 -6.53 -29.46 -1.72
N GLY A 230 -5.89 -30.62 -1.93
CA GLY A 230 -6.40 -31.69 -2.79
C GLY A 230 -5.30 -32.58 -3.35
N ASN A 231 -5.70 -33.72 -3.94
CA ASN A 231 -4.88 -34.86 -4.43
C ASN A 231 -3.35 -34.71 -4.25
N GLY A 232 -2.85 -35.28 -3.14
CA GLY A 232 -1.42 -35.32 -2.82
C GLY A 232 -0.96 -34.30 -1.76
N VAL A 233 -1.76 -33.29 -1.42
CA VAL A 233 -1.51 -32.39 -0.28
C VAL A 233 -2.29 -32.88 0.94
N ASP A 234 -1.58 -33.21 2.02
CA ASP A 234 -2.17 -33.61 3.31
C ASP A 234 -2.67 -32.36 4.05
N THR A 235 -3.93 -32.00 3.79
CA THR A 235 -4.58 -30.80 4.34
C THR A 235 -4.75 -30.86 5.86
N ALA A 236 -4.98 -32.06 6.42
CA ALA A 236 -5.03 -32.27 7.87
C ALA A 236 -3.67 -31.99 8.50
N ARG A 237 -2.58 -32.44 7.88
CA ARG A 237 -1.21 -32.13 8.32
C ARG A 237 -0.86 -30.66 8.16
N LEU A 238 -1.31 -30.01 7.08
CA LEU A 238 -1.13 -28.56 6.89
C LEU A 238 -1.78 -27.78 8.04
N VAL A 239 -3.05 -28.07 8.33
CA VAL A 239 -3.78 -27.47 9.46
C VAL A 239 -3.07 -27.75 10.78
N ALA A 240 -2.67 -29.01 11.04
CA ALA A 240 -1.95 -29.36 12.26
C ALA A 240 -0.61 -28.62 12.39
N ASN A 241 0.12 -28.46 11.30
CA ASN A 241 1.36 -27.68 11.27
C ASN A 241 1.10 -26.21 11.57
N PHE A 242 0.03 -25.62 11.03
CA PHE A 242 -0.37 -24.24 11.35
C PHE A 242 -0.73 -24.07 12.82
N VAL A 243 -1.59 -24.93 13.37
CA VAL A 243 -1.99 -24.88 14.79
C VAL A 243 -0.76 -24.93 15.70
N ARG A 244 0.17 -25.84 15.42
CA ARG A 244 1.39 -26.02 16.22
C ARG A 244 2.42 -24.91 16.03
N ALA A 245 2.60 -24.40 14.81
CA ALA A 245 3.60 -23.37 14.52
C ALA A 245 3.18 -21.98 15.01
N PHE A 246 1.88 -21.71 15.04
CA PHE A 246 1.33 -20.40 15.37
C PHE A 246 0.58 -20.39 16.71
N ASN A 247 0.77 -21.39 17.58
CA ASN A 247 0.21 -21.48 18.93
C ASN A 247 -1.29 -21.12 18.99
N ILE A 248 -2.08 -21.72 18.10
CA ILE A 248 -3.52 -21.46 18.06
C ILE A 248 -4.17 -22.28 19.17
N ASP A 249 -4.91 -21.61 20.05
CA ASP A 249 -5.67 -22.27 21.11
C ASP A 249 -6.95 -22.88 20.51
N VAL A 250 -6.84 -24.12 20.03
CA VAL A 250 -7.95 -24.85 19.42
C VAL A 250 -8.41 -25.93 20.38
N ARG A 251 -9.72 -26.03 20.61
CA ARG A 251 -10.28 -27.28 21.17
C ARG A 251 -9.94 -28.41 20.22
N VAL A 252 -9.22 -29.43 20.68
CA VAL A 252 -8.71 -30.54 19.86
C VAL A 252 -9.84 -31.23 19.05
N ASP A 253 -11.07 -31.17 19.53
CA ASP A 253 -12.28 -31.69 18.86
C ASP A 253 -12.64 -30.90 17.58
N LEU A 254 -12.25 -29.62 17.52
CA LEU A 254 -12.48 -28.76 16.36
C LEU A 254 -11.52 -29.08 15.21
N ILE A 255 -10.29 -29.49 15.51
CA ILE A 255 -9.32 -29.97 14.51
C ILE A 255 -9.81 -31.28 13.89
N LYS A 256 -10.46 -32.14 14.68
CA LYS A 256 -11.14 -33.35 14.18
C LYS A 256 -12.39 -33.03 13.37
N SER A 257 -13.03 -31.87 13.61
CA SER A 257 -14.19 -31.38 12.85
C SER A 257 -13.85 -30.57 11.61
N LEU A 258 -12.57 -30.19 11.42
CA LEU A 258 -12.07 -29.69 10.15
C LEU A 258 -12.06 -30.87 9.18
N ASP A 259 -13.23 -31.18 8.61
CA ASP A 259 -13.38 -32.23 7.62
C ASP A 259 -12.39 -31.91 6.48
N PRO A 260 -11.48 -32.81 6.11
CA PRO A 260 -10.59 -32.62 4.96
C PRO A 260 -11.34 -32.30 3.67
N ARG A 261 -12.63 -32.65 3.57
CA ARG A 261 -13.57 -32.30 2.50
C ARG A 261 -14.24 -30.93 2.67
N SER A 262 -14.24 -30.35 3.88
CA SER A 262 -14.79 -29.01 4.18
C SER A 262 -13.85 -27.86 3.79
N MET A 263 -12.58 -28.15 3.52
CA MET A 263 -11.71 -27.20 2.84
C MET A 263 -12.09 -27.21 1.36
N VAL A 264 -13.06 -26.36 1.02
CA VAL A 264 -13.42 -25.87 -0.32
C VAL A 264 -12.23 -25.08 -0.92
N LEU A 265 -10.99 -25.54 -0.71
CA LEU A 265 -9.76 -24.96 -1.25
C LEU A 265 -9.57 -25.34 -2.70
N PHE A 266 -10.14 -26.48 -3.13
CA PHE A 266 -10.10 -26.93 -4.52
C PHE A 266 -11.03 -26.08 -5.40
N ASP A 267 -12.34 -26.04 -5.09
CA ASP A 267 -13.31 -25.23 -5.85
C ASP A 267 -12.94 -23.74 -5.85
N LEU A 268 -12.52 -23.20 -4.68
CA LEU A 268 -12.04 -21.83 -4.57
C LEU A 268 -10.77 -21.58 -5.40
N THR A 269 -9.92 -22.59 -5.64
CA THR A 269 -8.71 -22.38 -6.43
C THR A 269 -8.99 -22.36 -7.92
N ASP A 270 -9.85 -23.22 -8.43
CA ASP A 270 -10.19 -23.22 -9.86
C ASP A 270 -11.06 -22.02 -10.23
N ASP A 271 -12.05 -21.67 -9.41
CA ASP A 271 -12.83 -20.43 -9.58
C ASP A 271 -11.92 -19.20 -9.56
N PHE A 272 -10.96 -19.16 -8.63
CA PHE A 272 -10.01 -18.06 -8.55
C PHE A 272 -9.06 -18.02 -9.73
N ARG A 273 -8.57 -19.16 -10.24
CA ARG A 273 -7.74 -19.23 -11.45
C ARG A 273 -8.50 -18.69 -12.66
N GLN A 274 -9.78 -19.05 -12.80
CA GLN A 274 -10.65 -18.54 -13.85
C GLN A 274 -10.84 -17.03 -13.72
N LEU A 275 -11.12 -16.54 -12.51
CA LEU A 275 -11.25 -15.11 -12.21
C LEU A 275 -9.98 -14.36 -12.60
N VAL A 276 -8.82 -14.80 -12.12
CA VAL A 276 -7.51 -14.20 -12.41
C VAL A 276 -7.28 -14.12 -13.91
N SER A 277 -7.55 -15.21 -14.64
CA SER A 277 -7.39 -15.26 -16.09
C SER A 277 -8.37 -14.32 -16.81
N SER A 278 -9.63 -14.28 -16.38
CA SER A 278 -10.67 -13.44 -16.99
C SER A 278 -10.47 -11.94 -16.78
N LYS A 279 -9.81 -11.56 -15.67
CA LYS A 279 -9.54 -10.17 -15.29
C LYS A 279 -8.13 -9.71 -15.63
N GLY A 280 -7.26 -10.61 -16.07
CA GLY A 280 -5.86 -10.29 -16.34
C GLY A 280 -5.06 -9.92 -15.08
N ILE A 281 -5.46 -10.43 -13.91
CA ILE A 281 -4.78 -10.13 -12.64
C ILE A 281 -3.38 -10.76 -12.67
N GLU A 282 -2.35 -9.96 -12.42
CA GLU A 282 -0.99 -10.48 -12.31
C GLU A 282 -0.75 -11.15 -10.95
N ILE A 283 -0.08 -12.31 -10.96
CA ILE A 283 0.18 -13.09 -9.73
C ILE A 283 1.69 -13.24 -9.53
N ALA A 284 2.13 -12.98 -8.29
CA ALA A 284 3.46 -13.33 -7.82
C ALA A 284 3.34 -14.20 -6.56
N SER A 285 3.96 -15.37 -6.57
CA SER A 285 3.95 -16.34 -5.48
C SER A 285 5.35 -16.52 -4.94
N LEU A 286 5.56 -16.07 -3.71
CA LEU A 286 6.80 -16.21 -2.96
C LEU A 286 6.63 -17.35 -1.95
N PHE A 287 7.60 -18.26 -1.88
CA PHE A 287 7.51 -19.45 -1.04
C PHE A 287 8.78 -19.71 -0.23
N GLU A 288 8.60 -20.38 0.91
CA GLU A 288 9.68 -20.73 1.83
C GLU A 288 10.60 -21.81 1.25
N THR A 289 11.90 -21.74 1.55
CA THR A 289 12.87 -22.82 1.26
C THR A 289 13.49 -23.43 2.51
N LYS A 290 13.04 -23.02 3.71
CA LYS A 290 13.44 -23.62 4.99
C LYS A 290 12.22 -24.03 5.79
N LYS A 291 12.32 -25.16 6.47
CA LYS A 291 11.31 -25.62 7.43
C LYS A 291 11.19 -24.67 8.62
N THR A 292 9.97 -24.52 9.13
CA THR A 292 9.68 -23.79 10.37
C THR A 292 9.96 -24.69 11.57
N LYS A 293 10.67 -24.15 12.58
CA LYS A 293 10.91 -24.84 13.85
C LYS A 293 9.62 -24.85 14.68
N ILE A 294 9.18 -26.03 15.11
CA ILE A 294 8.05 -26.22 16.01
C ILE A 294 8.57 -26.90 17.28
N GLY A 295 8.55 -26.19 18.41
CA GLY A 295 9.16 -26.65 19.65
C GLY A 295 10.68 -26.83 19.52
N ILE A 296 11.26 -27.69 20.37
CA ILE A 296 12.72 -27.85 20.50
C ILE A 296 13.29 -28.77 19.41
N PHE A 297 12.55 -29.82 19.01
CA PHE A 297 13.09 -30.92 18.20
C PHE A 297 12.45 -31.10 16.82
N SER A 298 11.39 -30.36 16.47
CA SER A 298 10.67 -30.57 15.22
C SER A 298 10.87 -29.43 14.23
N GLN A 299 11.01 -29.80 12.95
CA GLN A 299 11.01 -28.87 11.83
C GLN A 299 10.07 -29.39 10.76
N VAL A 300 9.13 -28.55 10.32
CA VAL A 300 8.13 -28.93 9.30
C VAL A 300 8.05 -27.88 8.21
N TRP A 301 7.69 -28.31 7.02
CA TRP A 301 7.18 -27.41 5.99
C TRP A 301 5.77 -26.99 6.40
N ILE A 302 5.52 -25.68 6.46
CA ILE A 302 4.19 -25.17 6.75
C ILE A 302 3.39 -25.16 5.44
N VAL A 303 3.99 -24.61 4.38
CA VAL A 303 3.42 -24.62 3.03
C VAL A 303 4.52 -24.99 2.04
N GLU A 304 4.38 -26.16 1.42
CA GLU A 304 5.29 -26.60 0.36
C GLU A 304 5.09 -25.75 -0.91
N GLU A 305 6.13 -25.58 -1.72
CA GLU A 305 6.11 -24.82 -2.98
C GLU A 305 4.89 -25.14 -3.88
N ARG A 306 4.57 -26.43 -4.03
CA ARG A 306 3.41 -26.87 -4.83
C ARG A 306 2.09 -26.29 -4.32
N SER A 307 1.94 -26.15 -3.00
CA SER A 307 0.76 -25.55 -2.39
C SER A 307 0.85 -24.03 -2.41
N ALA A 308 2.05 -23.46 -2.32
CA ALA A 308 2.30 -22.02 -2.38
C ALA A 308 2.16 -21.41 -3.78
N THR A 309 2.04 -22.22 -4.83
CA THR A 309 1.91 -21.76 -6.22
C THR A 309 0.52 -22.03 -6.79
N LEU A 310 -0.01 -21.06 -7.51
CA LEU A 310 -1.37 -21.05 -8.04
C LEU A 310 -1.46 -21.82 -9.35
N GLY A 311 -0.42 -21.85 -10.18
CA GLY A 311 -0.39 -22.56 -11.45
C GLY A 311 -1.13 -21.84 -12.60
N VAL A 312 -1.10 -20.50 -12.63
CA VAL A 312 -1.63 -19.70 -13.75
C VAL A 312 -0.53 -19.31 -14.75
N ILE A 313 -0.89 -19.06 -16.01
CA ILE A 313 0.06 -18.90 -17.13
C ILE A 313 1.15 -17.83 -16.89
N ARG A 314 0.80 -16.72 -16.23
CA ARG A 314 1.71 -15.57 -15.97
C ARG A 314 2.14 -15.47 -14.50
N GLU A 315 2.07 -16.57 -13.75
CA GLU A 315 2.50 -16.58 -12.36
C GLU A 315 4.02 -16.40 -12.25
N ARG A 316 4.45 -15.34 -11.55
CA ARG A 316 5.85 -15.18 -11.13
C ARG A 316 6.09 -16.02 -9.88
N LYS A 317 7.13 -16.85 -9.88
CA LYS A 317 7.47 -17.74 -8.76
C LYS A 317 8.84 -17.39 -8.23
N THR A 318 8.93 -17.11 -6.93
CA THR A 318 10.19 -16.71 -6.31
C THR A 318 10.43 -17.49 -5.01
N ALA A 319 11.52 -18.23 -4.98
CA ALA A 319 11.97 -18.93 -3.79
C ALA A 319 12.66 -17.96 -2.82
N ILE A 320 12.24 -17.93 -1.56
CA ILE A 320 12.81 -17.06 -0.53
C ILE A 320 13.53 -17.91 0.51
N ASN A 321 14.79 -17.57 0.79
CA ASN A 321 15.70 -18.36 1.65
C ASN A 321 15.40 -18.25 3.15
N THR A 322 14.16 -18.52 3.54
CA THR A 322 13.62 -18.33 4.88
C THR A 322 12.54 -19.37 5.17
N ASN A 323 12.01 -19.35 6.40
CA ASN A 323 10.87 -20.15 6.82
C ASN A 323 9.57 -19.34 6.80
N HIS A 324 8.44 -20.03 6.94
CA HIS A 324 7.10 -19.46 6.79
C HIS A 324 6.85 -18.22 7.66
N SER A 325 7.31 -18.27 8.89
CA SER A 325 7.12 -17.21 9.90
C SER A 325 7.93 -15.95 9.63
N ASN A 326 8.94 -16.05 8.77
CA ASN A 326 9.83 -14.96 8.35
C ASN A 326 9.69 -14.63 6.85
N LEU A 327 8.76 -15.28 6.13
CA LEU A 327 8.60 -15.12 4.68
C LEU A 327 8.18 -13.70 4.27
N CYS A 328 7.51 -12.98 5.15
CA CYS A 328 7.07 -11.60 4.96
C CYS A 328 7.91 -10.56 5.72
N LYS A 329 9.06 -10.97 6.28
CA LYS A 329 9.96 -10.13 7.09
C LYS A 329 11.34 -10.07 6.44
N PHE A 330 11.69 -8.90 5.94
CA PHE A 330 12.96 -8.67 5.26
C PHE A 330 13.92 -7.93 6.18
N ARG A 331 15.22 -8.21 6.06
CA ARG A 331 16.20 -7.70 7.03
C ARG A 331 16.36 -6.18 6.99
N ASN A 332 16.39 -5.62 5.79
CA ASN A 332 16.63 -4.20 5.50
C ASN A 332 16.29 -3.91 4.02
N SER A 333 16.51 -2.67 3.58
CA SER A 333 16.24 -2.21 2.21
C SER A 333 17.09 -2.89 1.12
N THR A 334 18.20 -3.54 1.48
CA THR A 334 19.10 -4.23 0.53
C THR A 334 18.93 -5.76 0.55
N ASP A 335 17.96 -6.28 1.29
CA ASP A 335 17.61 -7.71 1.28
C ASP A 335 17.17 -8.14 -0.12
N SER A 336 17.82 -9.17 -0.68
CA SER A 336 17.54 -9.65 -2.04
C SER A 336 16.10 -10.17 -2.21
N SER A 337 15.51 -10.68 -1.14
CA SER A 337 14.12 -11.15 -1.09
C SER A 337 13.16 -9.97 -1.16
N LEU A 338 13.48 -8.86 -0.48
CA LEU A 338 12.73 -7.62 -0.59
C LEU A 338 12.86 -7.03 -1.99
N ILE A 339 14.06 -6.97 -2.55
CA ILE A 339 14.30 -6.45 -3.91
C ILE A 339 13.45 -7.21 -4.93
N SER A 340 13.39 -8.54 -4.84
CA SER A 340 12.55 -9.38 -5.70
C SER A 340 11.05 -9.09 -5.51
N THR A 341 10.62 -8.89 -4.26
CA THR A 341 9.23 -8.51 -3.93
C THR A 341 8.88 -7.14 -4.50
N LEU A 342 9.76 -6.15 -4.33
CA LEU A 342 9.60 -4.80 -4.85
C LEU A 342 9.58 -4.77 -6.38
N GLN A 343 10.38 -5.61 -7.04
CA GLN A 343 10.33 -5.75 -8.48
C GLN A 343 8.95 -6.21 -8.95
N ALA A 344 8.38 -7.25 -8.33
CA ALA A 344 7.04 -7.70 -8.66
C ALA A 344 5.99 -6.59 -8.46
N LEU A 345 6.05 -5.87 -7.33
CA LEU A 345 5.15 -4.74 -7.07
C LEU A 345 5.28 -3.62 -8.10
N LYS A 346 6.51 -3.23 -8.46
CA LYS A 346 6.77 -2.21 -9.50
C LYS A 346 6.25 -2.64 -10.86
N GLU A 347 6.33 -3.93 -11.18
CA GLU A 347 5.77 -4.46 -12.41
C GLU A 347 4.25 -4.41 -12.43
N PHE A 348 3.58 -4.67 -11.30
CA PHE A 348 2.12 -4.55 -11.20
C PHE A 348 1.63 -3.09 -11.22
N CYS A 349 2.55 -2.14 -11.00
CA CYS A 349 2.31 -0.71 -11.15
C CYS A 349 2.57 -0.19 -12.57
N LYS A 350 2.90 -1.04 -13.56
CA LYS A 350 3.23 -0.59 -14.93
C LYS A 350 2.08 0.14 -15.62
N ASP A 351 0.85 -0.18 -15.25
CA ASP A 351 -0.37 0.45 -15.78
C ASP A 351 -0.84 1.62 -14.90
N VAL A 352 0.03 2.16 -14.04
CA VAL A 352 -0.25 3.42 -13.35
C VAL A 352 -0.24 4.55 -14.38
N VAL A 353 -1.44 4.84 -14.87
CA VAL A 353 -1.73 5.91 -15.82
C VAL A 353 -1.28 7.26 -15.20
N PRO A 354 -0.61 8.12 -15.96
CA PRO A 354 -0.35 9.50 -15.53
C PRO A 354 -1.67 10.15 -15.16
N ALA A 355 -1.79 10.62 -13.92
CA ALA A 355 -2.99 11.32 -13.48
C ALA A 355 -2.83 12.80 -13.80
N ILE A 356 -3.82 13.40 -14.44
CA ILE A 356 -3.87 14.85 -14.65
C ILE A 356 -4.75 15.43 -13.55
N SER A 357 -4.24 16.42 -12.84
CA SER A 357 -4.92 17.06 -11.73
C SER A 357 -4.83 18.57 -11.89
N SER A 358 -5.88 19.27 -11.45
CA SER A 358 -5.86 20.71 -11.31
C SER A 358 -5.43 21.09 -9.90
N ARG A 359 -4.50 22.04 -9.79
CA ARG A 359 -3.99 22.54 -8.50
C ARG A 359 -4.05 24.06 -8.45
N ARG A 360 -4.42 24.60 -7.29
CA ARG A 360 -4.38 26.05 -7.04
C ARG A 360 -2.98 26.61 -7.14
N GLN A 361 -2.85 27.83 -7.64
CA GLN A 361 -1.57 28.55 -7.71
C GLN A 361 -0.83 28.60 -6.36
N SER A 362 -1.55 28.69 -5.24
CA SER A 362 -0.96 28.70 -3.88
C SER A 362 -0.19 27.43 -3.51
N THR A 363 -0.30 26.36 -4.31
CA THR A 363 0.36 25.07 -4.08
C THR A 363 1.56 24.82 -5.01
N GLN A 364 1.93 25.81 -5.82
CA GLN A 364 3.05 25.73 -6.76
C GLN A 364 4.40 25.69 -6.01
N PRO A 365 5.27 24.72 -6.34
CA PRO A 365 6.66 24.75 -5.90
C PRO A 365 7.40 25.97 -6.47
N PRO A 366 8.47 26.47 -5.82
CA PRO A 366 9.23 27.60 -6.37
C PRO A 366 9.84 27.26 -7.74
N PRO A 367 9.69 28.14 -8.75
CA PRO A 367 10.33 27.96 -10.04
C PRO A 367 11.79 28.46 -10.00
N PRO A 368 12.68 27.96 -10.88
CA PRO A 368 13.98 28.59 -11.14
C PRO A 368 13.82 30.01 -11.70
N ASP A 369 14.85 30.85 -11.53
CA ASP A 369 14.85 32.27 -11.92
C ASP A 369 14.58 32.53 -13.41
N ASP A 370 14.73 31.52 -14.28
CA ASP A 370 14.50 31.66 -15.72
C ASP A 370 13.09 31.24 -16.16
N LEU A 371 12.25 30.76 -15.23
CA LEU A 371 10.92 30.22 -15.50
C LEU A 371 9.84 30.89 -14.65
N LYS A 372 8.62 30.91 -15.17
CA LYS A 372 7.43 31.42 -14.49
C LYS A 372 6.23 30.50 -14.73
N TYR A 373 5.37 30.41 -13.71
CA TYR A 373 4.06 29.80 -13.87
C TYR A 373 3.17 30.73 -14.69
N THR A 374 2.52 30.18 -15.70
CA THR A 374 1.52 30.89 -16.51
C THR A 374 0.52 29.84 -17.01
N SER A 375 -0.68 29.87 -16.44
CA SER A 375 -1.81 29.02 -16.82
C SER A 375 -2.92 29.89 -17.41
N LEU A 376 -3.48 29.47 -18.54
CA LEU A 376 -4.58 30.16 -19.21
C LEU A 376 -5.93 29.58 -18.81
N SER A 377 -6.98 30.41 -18.79
CA SER A 377 -8.36 29.94 -18.65
C SER A 377 -9.00 29.53 -19.97
N ASP A 378 -8.55 30.15 -21.07
CA ASP A 378 -8.93 29.83 -22.44
C ASP A 378 -7.65 29.89 -23.30
N PRO A 379 -7.39 28.94 -24.21
CA PRO A 379 -6.17 28.90 -24.99
C PRO A 379 -6.10 30.00 -26.06
N GLY A 380 -7.23 30.51 -26.55
CA GLY A 380 -7.30 31.63 -27.52
C GLY A 380 -7.23 33.01 -26.86
N GLU A 381 -7.30 33.08 -25.54
CA GLU A 381 -7.22 34.31 -24.76
C GLU A 381 -5.99 34.28 -23.85
N LEU A 382 -5.55 35.45 -23.37
CA LEU A 382 -4.39 35.56 -22.48
C LEU A 382 -4.78 35.73 -21.00
N ASP A 383 -6.03 35.41 -20.68
CA ASP A 383 -6.56 35.48 -19.33
C ASP A 383 -6.00 34.34 -18.48
N SER A 384 -5.58 34.67 -17.25
CA SER A 384 -4.95 33.72 -16.35
C SER A 384 -5.96 32.88 -15.57
N SER A 385 -5.64 31.60 -15.37
CA SER A 385 -6.42 30.70 -14.52
C SER A 385 -5.86 30.62 -13.10
N GLU A 386 -6.74 30.60 -12.08
CA GLU A 386 -6.37 30.29 -10.68
C GLU A 386 -6.02 28.81 -10.47
N GLU A 387 -6.41 27.98 -11.43
CA GLU A 387 -6.20 26.54 -11.47
C GLU A 387 -5.08 26.20 -12.46
N TYR A 388 -4.18 25.32 -12.03
CA TYR A 388 -2.98 24.95 -12.77
C TYR A 388 -3.00 23.46 -13.10
N PRO A 389 -2.90 23.08 -14.38
CA PRO A 389 -2.85 21.67 -14.76
C PRO A 389 -1.50 21.06 -14.40
N VAL A 390 -1.54 19.90 -13.74
CA VAL A 390 -0.37 19.18 -13.25
C VAL A 390 -0.47 17.72 -13.64
N LEU A 391 0.57 17.22 -14.29
CA LEU A 391 0.71 15.79 -14.55
C LEU A 391 1.35 15.13 -13.33
N ILE A 392 0.76 14.05 -12.86
CA ILE A 392 1.26 13.23 -11.76
C ILE A 392 1.73 11.92 -12.36
N LEU A 393 2.99 11.57 -12.14
CA LEU A 393 3.55 10.30 -12.58
C LEU A 393 4.44 9.74 -11.48
N GLY A 394 4.03 8.60 -10.93
CA GLY A 394 4.68 8.03 -9.77
C GLY A 394 4.56 8.96 -8.57
N GLN A 395 5.71 9.31 -8.00
CA GLN A 395 5.83 10.22 -6.85
C GLN A 395 5.97 11.70 -7.22
N TYR A 396 6.10 12.01 -8.51
CA TYR A 396 6.51 13.32 -8.97
C TYR A 396 5.33 14.08 -9.53
N THR A 397 5.37 15.40 -9.33
CA THR A 397 4.47 16.34 -10.00
C THR A 397 5.22 17.03 -11.12
N TYR A 398 4.61 17.11 -12.30
CA TYR A 398 5.17 17.67 -13.50
C TYR A 398 4.38 18.92 -13.87
N TRP A 399 5.07 20.05 -13.87
CA TRP A 399 4.48 21.36 -14.09
C TRP A 399 5.02 21.94 -15.39
N ALA A 400 4.13 22.43 -16.26
CA ALA A 400 4.51 23.19 -17.44
C ALA A 400 4.68 24.66 -17.09
N LEU A 401 5.88 25.20 -17.30
CA LEU A 401 6.25 26.58 -17.04
C LEU A 401 6.64 27.27 -18.34
N SER A 402 6.42 28.58 -18.37
CA SER A 402 6.87 29.45 -19.47
C SER A 402 8.21 30.08 -19.10
N TYR A 403 9.06 30.33 -20.10
CA TYR A 403 10.30 31.08 -19.89
C TYR A 403 10.01 32.57 -19.66
N ILE A 404 10.79 33.20 -18.79
CA ILE A 404 10.61 34.63 -18.46
C ILE A 404 10.93 35.52 -19.66
N ASP A 405 11.87 35.13 -20.51
CA ASP A 405 12.20 35.81 -21.77
C ASP A 405 11.12 35.69 -22.86
N ASN A 406 10.00 35.03 -22.54
CA ASN A 406 8.84 34.81 -23.41
C ASN A 406 9.18 34.06 -24.71
N ARG A 407 10.28 33.30 -24.77
CA ARG A 407 10.54 32.43 -25.93
C ARG A 407 9.39 31.44 -26.16
N TYR A 408 9.29 30.97 -27.39
CA TYR A 408 8.22 30.07 -27.83
C TYR A 408 8.48 28.61 -27.44
N ALA A 409 8.56 28.36 -26.14
CA ALA A 409 8.83 27.06 -25.55
C ALA A 409 8.18 26.91 -24.17
N MET A 410 7.90 25.67 -23.81
CA MET A 410 7.56 25.29 -22.44
C MET A 410 8.70 24.50 -21.82
N ALA A 411 8.91 24.70 -20.52
CA ALA A 411 9.70 23.82 -19.69
C ALA A 411 8.77 22.94 -18.86
N ILE A 412 9.03 21.64 -18.80
CA ILE A 412 8.36 20.72 -17.89
C ILE A 412 9.30 20.46 -16.74
N LEU A 413 8.89 20.78 -15.51
CA LEU A 413 9.65 20.54 -14.30
C LEU A 413 9.00 19.42 -13.49
N ALA A 414 9.78 18.40 -13.16
CA ALA A 414 9.40 17.39 -12.18
C ALA A 414 9.85 17.80 -10.79
N TYR A 415 8.92 17.77 -9.84
CA TYR A 415 9.18 18.01 -8.42
C TYR A 415 8.87 16.76 -7.60
N ASP A 416 9.69 16.48 -6.60
CA ASP A 416 9.38 15.51 -5.56
C ASP A 416 8.41 16.07 -4.49
N SER A 417 8.06 15.26 -3.50
CA SER A 417 7.13 15.64 -2.42
C SER A 417 7.63 16.77 -1.52
N SER A 418 8.92 17.09 -1.54
CA SER A 418 9.52 18.20 -0.78
C SER A 418 9.52 19.52 -1.55
N GLY A 419 9.10 19.51 -2.82
CA GLY A 419 9.20 20.68 -3.71
C GLY A 419 10.58 20.86 -4.33
N THR A 420 11.43 19.82 -4.30
CA THR A 420 12.76 19.84 -4.94
C THR A 420 12.63 19.43 -6.41
N ILE A 421 13.32 20.15 -7.30
CA ILE A 421 13.37 19.82 -8.74
C ILE A 421 14.22 18.57 -8.93
N VAL A 422 13.65 17.55 -9.57
CA VAL A 422 14.29 16.27 -9.87
C VAL A 422 14.35 15.96 -11.36
N GLY A 423 13.77 16.82 -12.19
CA GLY A 423 13.82 16.70 -13.65
C GLY A 423 13.39 17.98 -14.34
N ARG A 424 13.98 18.25 -15.51
CA ARG A 424 13.70 19.41 -16.34
C ARG A 424 13.81 19.03 -17.81
N TRP A 425 12.74 19.27 -18.56
CA TRP A 425 12.67 19.04 -20.01
C TRP A 425 12.16 20.31 -20.69
N SER A 426 12.46 20.50 -21.97
CA SER A 426 11.89 21.61 -22.73
C SER A 426 11.69 21.24 -24.19
N LYS A 427 10.60 21.74 -24.77
CA LYS A 427 10.31 21.65 -26.20
C LYS A 427 9.80 23.02 -26.69
N GLN A 428 10.11 23.33 -27.94
CA GLN A 428 9.60 24.53 -28.61
C GLN A 428 8.20 24.25 -29.17
N GLY A 429 7.43 25.32 -29.41
CA GLY A 429 6.17 25.24 -30.15
C GLY A 429 4.93 25.70 -29.40
N ALA A 430 4.98 25.81 -28.07
CA ALA A 430 3.92 26.36 -27.25
C ALA A 430 4.50 27.05 -26.00
N ARG A 431 3.68 27.88 -25.33
CA ARG A 431 3.92 28.48 -24.00
C ARG A 431 2.56 28.61 -23.29
N TYR A 432 2.50 29.15 -22.07
CA TYR A 432 1.26 29.41 -21.34
C TYR A 432 0.29 28.22 -21.29
N VAL A 433 0.54 27.26 -20.39
CA VAL A 433 -0.24 26.02 -20.35
C VAL A 433 -1.72 26.29 -20.11
N HIS A 434 -2.61 25.59 -20.79
CA HIS A 434 -4.05 25.65 -20.58
C HIS A 434 -4.53 24.34 -19.95
N HIS A 435 -4.17 23.20 -20.53
CA HIS A 435 -4.45 21.89 -19.98
C HIS A 435 -3.42 20.86 -20.43
N ILE A 436 -3.56 19.64 -19.90
CA ILE A 436 -2.72 18.50 -20.25
C ILE A 436 -3.64 17.40 -20.75
N GLU A 437 -3.22 16.69 -21.79
CA GLU A 437 -3.88 15.50 -22.31
C GLU A 437 -2.92 14.32 -22.25
N PHE A 438 -3.45 13.13 -21.98
CA PHE A 438 -2.70 11.88 -22.06
C PHE A 438 -3.38 10.94 -23.05
N ASP A 439 -2.67 10.59 -24.12
CA ASP A 439 -3.06 9.55 -25.06
C ASP A 439 -2.59 8.19 -24.52
N GLU A 440 -3.53 7.44 -23.95
CA GLU A 440 -3.28 6.12 -23.36
C GLU A 440 -2.79 5.09 -24.39
N ILE A 441 -3.16 5.24 -25.67
CA ILE A 441 -2.83 4.28 -26.73
C ILE A 441 -1.42 4.56 -27.27
N GLY A 442 -1.11 5.82 -27.54
CA GLY A 442 0.19 6.26 -28.06
C GLY A 442 1.25 6.53 -27.00
N GLY A 443 0.87 6.58 -25.71
CA GLY A 443 1.75 6.89 -24.59
C GLY A 443 2.28 8.33 -24.60
N ASN A 444 1.57 9.24 -25.27
CA ASN A 444 1.97 10.64 -25.40
C ASN A 444 1.30 11.51 -24.34
N VAL A 445 2.05 12.43 -23.77
CA VAL A 445 1.52 13.53 -22.96
C VAL A 445 1.63 14.82 -23.75
N SER A 446 0.50 15.50 -23.95
CA SER A 446 0.42 16.80 -24.61
C SER A 446 0.21 17.89 -23.56
N PHE A 447 1.12 18.85 -23.47
CA PHE A 447 0.90 20.07 -22.71
C PHE A 447 0.40 21.13 -23.67
N VAL A 448 -0.91 21.36 -23.65
CA VAL A 448 -1.60 22.28 -24.55
C VAL A 448 -1.53 23.68 -23.97
N GLY A 449 -1.08 24.64 -24.77
CA GLY A 449 -0.91 26.04 -24.39
C GLY A 449 -1.73 26.98 -25.25
N GLN A 450 -1.23 28.20 -25.44
CA GLN A 450 -1.95 29.22 -26.22
C GLN A 450 -2.21 28.76 -27.66
N GLU A 451 -3.30 29.25 -28.26
CA GLU A 451 -3.76 28.95 -29.61
C GLU A 451 -3.94 27.43 -29.88
N ASN A 452 -4.19 26.66 -28.81
CA ASN A 452 -4.24 25.18 -28.83
C ASN A 452 -2.96 24.51 -29.34
N LEU A 453 -1.82 25.22 -29.26
CA LEU A 453 -0.54 24.65 -29.63
C LEU A 453 0.03 23.85 -28.47
N SER A 454 0.70 22.75 -28.79
CA SER A 454 1.10 21.77 -27.77
C SER A 454 2.58 21.44 -27.88
N VAL A 455 3.20 21.21 -26.73
CA VAL A 455 4.43 20.42 -26.67
C VAL A 455 4.09 19.00 -26.28
N ILE A 456 4.55 18.03 -27.08
CA ILE A 456 4.20 16.61 -26.90
C ILE A 456 5.45 15.85 -26.45
N PHE A 457 5.33 15.03 -25.42
CA PHE A 457 6.37 14.15 -24.93
C PHE A 457 5.88 12.70 -24.95
N GLN A 458 6.73 11.77 -25.35
CA GLN A 458 6.53 10.37 -24.99
C GLN A 458 6.67 10.23 -23.47
N LEU A 459 5.78 9.48 -22.81
CA LEU A 459 5.80 9.34 -21.35
C LEU A 459 7.15 8.81 -20.83
N SER A 460 7.86 8.01 -21.64
CA SER A 460 9.21 7.54 -21.33
C SER A 460 10.28 8.63 -21.29
N GLU A 461 10.10 9.74 -22.03
CA GLU A 461 11.01 10.89 -22.02
C GLU A 461 10.96 11.62 -20.68
N LEU A 462 9.78 11.67 -20.06
CA LEU A 462 9.52 12.36 -18.79
C LEU A 462 9.91 11.53 -17.56
N LYS A 463 10.63 10.42 -17.71
CA LYS A 463 11.07 9.61 -16.56
C LYS A 463 12.23 10.29 -15.83
N VAL A 464 12.04 10.56 -14.54
CA VAL A 464 13.11 10.93 -13.62
C VAL A 464 14.04 9.74 -13.42
N THR A 465 15.26 9.81 -13.95
CA THR A 465 16.30 8.78 -13.75
C THR A 465 17.16 9.11 -12.53
N SER A 466 17.46 8.10 -11.71
CA SER A 466 18.26 8.19 -10.49
C SER A 466 19.71 8.68 -10.67
N SER A 467 20.15 8.89 -11.92
CA SER A 467 21.45 9.49 -12.26
C SER A 467 21.42 11.02 -12.41
N ALA A 468 20.25 11.68 -12.35
CA ALA A 468 20.11 13.12 -12.57
C ALA A 468 20.35 13.98 -11.30
N ARG A 469 21.32 13.61 -10.45
CA ARG A 469 21.99 14.60 -9.58
C ARG A 469 23.12 15.23 -10.39
N LEU A 470 22.77 16.05 -11.36
CA LEU A 470 23.71 16.98 -11.99
C LEU A 470 22.98 18.30 -12.11
N PHE A 471 23.53 19.29 -11.40
CA PHE A 471 23.57 20.74 -11.63
C PHE A 471 23.65 21.42 -10.25
N GLY A 472 24.86 21.38 -9.69
CA GLY A 472 25.37 22.39 -8.78
C GLY A 472 26.41 23.21 -9.53
#